data_AF-A0A9J7KB98-F1
#
_entry.id   AF-A0A9J7KB98-F1
#
_cell.length_a   1.000
_cell.length_b   1.000
_cell.length_c   1.000
_cell.angle_alpha   90.00
_cell.angle_beta   90.00
_cell.angle_gamma   90.00
#
_symmetry.space_group_name_H-M   'P 1'
#
loop_
_entity.id
_entity.type
_entity.pdbx_description
1 polymer ?
#
loop_
_entity_poly.entity_id
_entity_poly.type
_entity_poly.pdbx_seq_one_letter_code
_entity_poly.pdbx_strand_id
1 'polypeptide(L)'
;MASSSNTDYGHQQPSATAQATNTIMAIGGSTPMGIYYYSPTADSIIRKSEIEDADCVFPFWYRHEIFYDCVNFNARHKWCSLNTTFQGFWKYCSFSDYAQCSFPFWFRNMIYWDCTEDGEVFGKKWCSLTPNFNKDQTWKYCK
;
A
#
# COMPACT_ATOMS: atom_id res chain seq x y z
N MET A 1 17.42 25.03 -6.54
CA MET A 1 17.79 24.85 -7.96
C MET A 1 17.24 23.52 -8.38
N ALA A 2 16.34 23.55 -9.37
CA ALA A 2 15.80 22.36 -9.97
C ALA A 2 16.89 21.66 -10.78
N SER A 3 16.97 20.34 -10.68
CA SER A 3 17.67 19.53 -11.67
C SER A 3 16.80 18.31 -11.94
N SER A 4 16.01 18.47 -12.99
CA SER A 4 15.35 17.43 -13.74
C SER A 4 16.40 16.47 -14.28
N SER A 5 16.24 15.18 -14.01
CA SER A 5 16.85 14.12 -14.80
C SER A 5 15.73 13.17 -15.23
N ASN A 6 15.27 13.40 -16.46
CA ASN A 6 14.40 12.50 -17.20
C ASN A 6 15.11 11.14 -17.31
N THR A 7 14.53 10.13 -16.68
CA THR A 7 14.79 8.75 -17.05
C THR A 7 13.45 8.17 -17.47
N ASP A 8 13.27 8.09 -18.79
CA ASP A 8 12.19 7.39 -19.45
C ASP A 8 12.32 5.89 -19.13
N TYR A 9 11.51 5.42 -18.20
CA TYR A 9 11.25 4.00 -17.99
C TYR A 9 9.78 3.75 -18.25
N GLY A 10 9.54 3.12 -19.41
CA GLY A 10 8.22 2.83 -19.95
C GLY A 10 7.30 2.05 -19.00
N HIS A 11 6.02 2.28 -19.26
CA HIS A 11 4.87 1.41 -19.03
C HIS A 11 5.07 0.17 -18.14
N GLN A 12 4.55 0.24 -16.92
CA GLN A 12 3.75 -0.83 -16.32
C GLN A 12 3.10 -0.31 -15.04
N GLN A 13 1.81 0.00 -15.08
CA GLN A 13 0.95 -0.18 -13.91
C GLN A 13 1.06 -1.66 -13.50
N PRO A 14 0.94 -2.07 -12.22
CA PRO A 14 0.61 -3.46 -11.93
C PRO A 14 -0.71 -3.75 -12.63
N SER A 15 -0.63 -4.45 -13.77
CA SER A 15 -1.80 -4.78 -14.56
C SER A 15 -2.73 -5.58 -13.66
N ALA A 16 -3.97 -5.11 -13.52
CA ALA A 16 -5.07 -5.94 -13.04
C ALA A 16 -5.35 -7.01 -14.10
N THR A 17 -4.42 -7.93 -14.29
CA THR A 17 -4.62 -9.18 -15.01
C THR A 17 -4.44 -10.27 -13.99
N ALA A 18 -5.48 -10.48 -13.19
CA ALA A 18 -5.73 -11.80 -12.65
C ALA A 18 -5.95 -12.72 -13.86
N GLN A 19 -4.88 -13.35 -14.34
CA GLN A 19 -5.01 -14.51 -15.19
C GLN A 19 -5.44 -15.64 -14.28
N ALA A 20 -6.74 -15.95 -14.31
CA ALA A 20 -7.21 -17.26 -13.88
C ALA A 20 -6.59 -18.30 -14.83
N THR A 21 -5.43 -18.83 -14.48
CA THR A 21 -4.87 -20.00 -15.16
C THR A 21 -5.70 -21.21 -14.74
N ASN A 22 -6.68 -21.57 -15.58
CA ASN A 22 -7.34 -22.88 -15.51
C ASN A 22 -6.32 -23.95 -15.89
N THR A 23 -5.54 -24.42 -14.93
CA THR A 23 -4.79 -25.67 -15.08
C THR A 23 -5.63 -26.79 -14.50
N ILE A 24 -6.31 -27.53 -15.37
CA ILE A 24 -6.93 -28.81 -15.03
C ILE A 24 -5.79 -29.81 -14.76
N MET A 25 -5.55 -30.17 -13.50
CA MET A 25 -4.81 -31.39 -13.17
C MET A 25 -5.82 -32.44 -12.69
N ALA A 26 -6.01 -33.47 -13.51
CA ALA A 26 -6.78 -34.65 -13.15
C ALA A 26 -5.86 -35.70 -12.52
N ILE A 27 -6.32 -36.25 -11.38
CA ILE A 27 -6.18 -37.61 -10.79
C ILE A 27 -6.26 -37.42 -9.26
N GLY A 28 -7.08 -38.10 -8.48
CA GLY A 28 -7.59 -39.46 -8.51
C GLY A 28 -7.38 -40.01 -7.09
N GLY A 29 -8.43 -40.10 -6.28
CA GLY A 29 -8.30 -40.57 -4.90
C GLY A 29 -9.61 -40.49 -4.11
N SER A 30 -10.16 -41.64 -3.78
CA SER A 30 -11.44 -41.90 -3.14
C SER A 30 -11.45 -41.66 -1.63
N THR A 31 -12.39 -40.86 -1.13
CA THR A 31 -12.90 -40.93 0.26
C THR A 31 -14.44 -40.75 0.27
N PRO A 32 -15.18 -41.47 1.14
CA PRO A 32 -16.64 -41.47 1.11
C PRO A 32 -17.28 -40.44 2.07
N MET A 33 -18.30 -39.76 1.54
CA MET A 33 -19.48 -39.20 2.20
C MET A 33 -19.28 -38.17 3.33
N GLY A 34 -19.01 -36.94 2.92
CA GLY A 34 -19.61 -35.75 3.52
C GLY A 34 -20.05 -34.84 2.37
N ILE A 35 -21.35 -34.69 2.14
CA ILE A 35 -21.90 -33.81 1.09
C ILE A 35 -21.72 -32.35 1.48
N TYR A 36 -20.51 -31.82 1.33
CA TYR A 36 -20.28 -30.40 1.18
C TYR A 36 -20.43 -30.08 -0.31
N TYR A 37 -21.51 -29.39 -0.67
CA TYR A 37 -21.68 -28.82 -1.99
C TYR A 37 -20.58 -27.78 -2.21
N TYR A 38 -19.46 -28.19 -2.81
CA TYR A 38 -18.42 -27.28 -3.26
C TYR A 38 -18.96 -26.49 -4.46
N SER A 39 -19.53 -25.32 -4.15
CA SER A 39 -19.86 -24.31 -5.15
C SER A 39 -18.57 -23.55 -5.52
N PRO A 40 -18.18 -23.47 -6.81
CA PRO A 40 -16.99 -22.72 -7.24
C PRO A 40 -17.05 -21.22 -6.84
N THR A 41 -18.23 -20.72 -6.49
CA THR A 41 -18.48 -19.33 -6.13
C THR A 41 -18.21 -19.01 -4.66
N ALA A 42 -18.31 -19.97 -3.74
CA ALA A 42 -18.15 -19.70 -2.30
C ALA A 42 -16.69 -19.31 -1.95
N ASP A 43 -15.71 -20.02 -2.51
CA ASP A 43 -14.27 -19.69 -2.35
C ASP A 43 -13.86 -18.36 -3.00
N SER A 44 -14.60 -17.91 -4.01
CA SER A 44 -14.35 -16.62 -4.68
C SER A 44 -14.99 -15.44 -3.94
N ILE A 45 -16.10 -15.68 -3.23
CA ILE A 45 -16.80 -14.67 -2.43
C ILE A 45 -16.04 -14.43 -1.12
N ILE A 46 -15.53 -15.49 -0.47
CA ILE A 46 -14.71 -15.41 0.74
C ILE A 46 -13.40 -14.63 0.47
N ARG A 47 -12.70 -14.95 -0.64
CA ARG A 47 -11.48 -14.21 -1.04
C ARG A 47 -11.73 -12.75 -1.40
N LYS A 48 -12.92 -12.41 -1.92
CA LYS A 48 -13.25 -11.03 -2.28
C LYS A 48 -13.52 -10.18 -1.04
N SER A 49 -14.26 -10.71 -0.06
CA SER A 49 -14.50 -10.01 1.21
C SER A 49 -13.21 -9.82 2.01
N GLU A 50 -12.31 -10.80 2.02
CA GLU A 50 -11.02 -10.71 2.73
C GLU A 50 -10.08 -9.64 2.15
N ILE A 51 -10.21 -9.29 0.87
CA ILE A 51 -9.37 -8.27 0.21
C ILE A 51 -9.99 -6.87 0.34
N GLU A 52 -11.31 -6.75 0.41
CA GLU A 52 -11.98 -5.45 0.65
C GLU A 52 -11.79 -4.97 2.10
N ASP A 53 -11.71 -5.90 3.05
CA ASP A 53 -11.38 -5.61 4.46
C ASP A 53 -9.86 -5.56 4.73
N ALA A 54 -9.02 -5.81 3.73
CA ALA A 54 -7.57 -5.78 3.91
C ALA A 54 -7.04 -4.35 4.00
N ASP A 55 -6.26 -4.07 5.04
CA ASP A 55 -5.66 -2.76 5.27
C ASP A 55 -4.35 -2.57 4.47
N CYS A 56 -4.09 -1.32 4.10
CA CYS A 56 -2.79 -0.94 3.56
C CYS A 56 -1.70 -1.18 4.61
N VAL A 57 -0.59 -1.80 4.18
CA VAL A 57 0.58 -1.99 5.04
C VAL A 57 1.61 -0.92 4.73
N PHE A 58 1.99 -0.15 5.74
CA PHE A 58 3.08 0.82 5.66
C PHE A 58 4.17 0.52 6.71
N PRO A 59 5.45 0.68 6.35
CA PRO A 59 5.94 0.87 4.99
C PRO A 59 5.83 -0.41 4.14
N PHE A 60 5.76 -0.27 2.81
CA PHE A 60 5.87 -1.40 1.89
C PHE A 60 6.96 -1.21 0.83
N TRP A 61 7.62 -2.30 0.45
CA TRP A 61 8.66 -2.34 -0.56
C TRP A 61 8.09 -2.66 -1.95
N TYR A 62 8.39 -1.82 -2.93
CA TYR A 62 8.00 -2.00 -4.33
C TYR A 62 9.05 -1.36 -5.25
N ARG A 63 9.47 -2.07 -6.30
CA ARG A 63 10.44 -1.57 -7.30
C ARG A 63 11.73 -1.01 -6.71
N HIS A 64 12.27 -1.65 -5.68
CA HIS A 64 13.49 -1.22 -4.96
C HIS A 64 13.33 0.05 -4.12
N GLU A 65 12.11 0.53 -3.91
CA GLU A 65 11.81 1.67 -3.05
C GLU A 65 10.87 1.25 -1.92
N ILE A 66 10.91 2.00 -0.82
CA ILE A 66 10.03 1.82 0.33
C ILE A 66 9.04 2.97 0.36
N PHE A 67 7.75 2.64 0.43
CA PHE A 67 6.66 3.61 0.45
C PHE A 67 5.96 3.61 1.79
N TYR A 68 5.73 4.82 2.29
CA TYR A 68 5.11 5.06 3.59
C TYR A 68 3.70 5.61 3.46
N ASP A 69 3.18 5.79 2.24
CA ASP A 69 1.82 6.26 1.98
C ASP A 69 1.35 5.71 0.64
N CYS A 70 0.08 5.94 0.31
CA CYS A 70 -0.51 5.60 -0.98
C CYS A 70 0.26 6.26 -2.14
N VAL A 71 0.67 5.44 -3.11
CA VAL A 71 1.54 5.85 -4.21
C VAL A 71 0.76 6.14 -5.49
N ASN A 72 1.36 6.95 -6.35
CA ASN A 72 0.87 7.20 -7.71
C ASN A 72 1.94 6.82 -8.73
N PHE A 73 1.68 5.78 -9.53
CA PHE A 73 2.54 5.33 -10.63
C PHE A 73 1.81 5.47 -11.96
N ASN A 74 1.41 6.70 -12.32
CA ASN A 74 0.59 7.02 -13.49
C ASN A 74 -0.77 6.31 -13.52
N ALA A 75 -1.25 5.88 -12.36
CA ALA A 75 -2.59 5.36 -12.20
C ALA A 75 -3.57 6.51 -11.99
N ARG A 76 -4.82 6.34 -12.45
CA ARG A 76 -5.89 7.31 -12.16
C ARG A 76 -6.17 7.43 -10.66
N HIS A 77 -5.94 6.35 -9.91
CA HIS A 77 -6.16 6.28 -8.47
C HIS A 77 -4.88 5.83 -7.78
N LYS A 78 -4.62 6.41 -6.60
CA LYS A 78 -3.52 5.96 -5.74
C LYS A 78 -3.81 4.57 -5.19
N TRP A 79 -2.76 3.81 -4.90
CA TRP A 79 -2.87 2.44 -4.40
C TRP A 79 -1.83 2.16 -3.31
N CYS A 80 -2.01 1.06 -2.60
CA CYS A 80 -1.11 0.57 -1.56
C CYS A 80 -0.94 -0.95 -1.65
N SER A 81 0.16 -1.46 -1.09
CA SER A 81 0.35 -2.90 -0.89
C SER A 81 -0.39 -3.37 0.37
N LEU A 82 -0.88 -4.61 0.34
CA LEU A 82 -1.45 -5.29 1.51
C LEU A 82 -0.40 -6.13 2.28
N ASN A 83 0.86 -6.09 1.82
CA ASN A 83 1.99 -6.76 2.45
C ASN A 83 3.21 -5.82 2.50
N THR A 84 4.10 -6.03 3.47
CA THR A 84 5.35 -5.27 3.61
C THR A 84 6.27 -5.39 2.39
N THR A 85 6.27 -6.52 1.69
CA THR A 85 6.98 -6.69 0.41
C THR A 85 5.93 -6.96 -0.65
N PHE A 86 5.89 -6.17 -1.72
CA PHE A 86 4.87 -6.31 -2.75
C PHE A 86 4.94 -7.68 -3.44
N GLN A 87 3.86 -8.46 -3.30
CA GLN A 87 3.71 -9.80 -3.87
C GLN A 87 2.50 -9.90 -4.82
N GLY A 88 1.90 -8.77 -5.20
CA GLY A 88 0.71 -8.72 -6.05
C GLY A 88 -0.61 -8.49 -5.31
N PHE A 89 -0.59 -8.41 -3.98
CA PHE A 89 -1.75 -8.00 -3.17
C PHE A 89 -1.75 -6.49 -2.98
N TRP A 90 -2.75 -5.82 -3.55
CA TRP A 90 -2.90 -4.37 -3.49
C TRP A 90 -4.36 -3.97 -3.61
N LYS A 91 -4.68 -2.75 -3.16
CA LYS A 91 -5.97 -2.12 -3.38
C LYS A 91 -5.80 -0.65 -3.74
N TYR A 92 -6.84 -0.07 -4.34
CA TYR A 92 -6.92 1.39 -4.47
C TYR A 92 -7.19 2.01 -3.10
N CYS A 93 -6.52 3.12 -2.84
CA CYS A 93 -6.69 3.82 -1.58
C CYS A 93 -7.99 4.62 -1.55
N SER A 94 -8.74 4.42 -0.49
CA SER A 94 -9.78 5.32 0.01
C SER A 94 -9.17 6.37 0.95
N PHE A 95 -10.01 7.21 1.58
CA PHE A 95 -9.53 8.25 2.49
C PHE A 95 -8.90 7.70 3.78
N SER A 96 -9.39 6.57 4.29
CA SER A 96 -8.88 5.93 5.53
C SER A 96 -7.56 5.20 5.31
N ASP A 97 -7.21 4.90 4.05
CA ASP A 97 -6.04 4.12 3.67
C ASP A 97 -4.74 4.92 3.63
N TYR A 98 -4.81 6.25 3.70
CA TYR A 98 -3.62 7.08 3.74
C TYR A 98 -2.89 6.90 5.07
N ALA A 99 -1.57 6.84 5.00
CA ALA A 99 -0.76 6.62 6.18
C ALA A 99 -0.97 7.70 7.22
N GLN A 100 -1.13 7.31 8.47
CA GLN A 100 -1.30 8.23 9.59
C GLN A 100 0.03 8.86 10.01
N CYS A 101 -0.05 10.02 10.66
CA CYS A 101 1.12 10.63 11.26
C CYS A 101 1.71 9.70 12.34
N SER A 102 3.03 9.60 12.39
CA SER A 102 3.72 8.86 13.44
C SER A 102 3.94 9.78 14.63
N PHE A 103 3.15 9.62 15.69
CA PHE A 103 3.32 10.39 16.92
C PHE A 103 3.85 9.50 18.06
N PRO A 104 4.81 9.99 18.85
CA PRO A 104 5.59 11.20 18.62
C PRO A 104 6.65 11.02 17.51
N PHE A 105 7.06 12.10 16.85
CA PHE A 105 8.19 12.08 15.93
C PHE A 105 9.28 13.08 16.28
N TRP A 106 10.52 12.73 15.92
CA TRP A 106 11.71 13.54 16.12
C TRP A 106 12.03 14.36 14.88
N PHE A 107 12.10 15.69 15.03
CA PHE A 107 12.58 16.60 14.01
C PHE A 107 13.55 17.61 14.63
N ARG A 108 14.75 17.73 14.04
CA ARG A 108 15.90 18.44 14.59
C ARG A 108 16.16 17.98 16.04
N ASN A 109 16.07 18.88 17.00
CA ASN A 109 16.29 18.60 18.41
C ASN A 109 14.98 18.61 19.23
N MET A 110 13.83 18.46 18.57
CA MET A 110 12.50 18.53 19.17
C MET A 110 11.68 17.26 18.92
N ILE A 111 10.78 16.95 19.85
CA ILE A 111 9.82 15.85 19.76
C ILE A 111 8.42 16.46 19.59
N TYR A 112 7.72 16.06 18.54
CA TYR A 112 6.38 16.56 18.22
C TYR A 112 5.32 15.49 18.47
N TRP A 113 4.22 15.92 19.10
CA TRP A 113 3.04 15.09 19.41
C TRP A 113 1.82 15.46 18.57
N ASP A 114 1.96 16.49 17.74
CA ASP A 114 0.94 17.00 16.83
C ASP A 114 1.65 17.57 15.59
N CYS A 115 0.88 17.94 14.57
CA CYS A 115 1.36 18.59 13.38
C CYS A 115 2.04 19.93 13.72
N THR A 116 3.16 20.19 13.06
CA THR A 116 3.97 21.40 13.25
C THR A 116 4.07 22.21 11.97
N GLU A 117 4.30 23.52 12.09
CA GLU A 117 4.64 24.41 10.96
C GLU A 117 6.15 24.63 10.86
N ASP A 118 6.93 24.03 11.77
CA ASP A 118 8.36 24.27 11.89
C ASP A 118 9.11 23.89 10.62
N GLY A 119 9.89 24.84 10.12
CA GLY A 119 10.65 24.69 8.89
C GLY A 119 9.85 24.87 7.61
N GLU A 120 8.53 25.10 7.68
CA GLU A 120 7.71 25.38 6.50
C GLU A 120 7.50 26.89 6.29
N VAL A 121 7.65 27.36 5.05
CA VAL A 121 7.66 28.79 4.71
C VAL A 121 6.24 29.37 4.63
N PHE A 122 5.25 28.55 4.28
CA PHE A 122 3.87 28.99 4.05
C PHE A 122 2.92 28.71 5.21
N GLY A 123 3.44 28.37 6.40
CA GLY A 123 2.63 28.09 7.60
C GLY A 123 1.74 26.85 7.49
N LYS A 124 2.03 25.94 6.55
CA LYS A 124 1.27 24.70 6.42
C LYS A 124 1.75 23.70 7.45
N LYS A 125 0.82 23.21 8.27
CA LYS A 125 1.08 22.14 9.23
C LYS A 125 1.42 20.82 8.54
N TRP A 126 2.44 20.16 9.03
CA TRP A 126 2.92 18.87 8.55
C TRP A 126 3.26 17.93 9.72
N CYS A 127 3.30 16.64 9.42
CA CYS A 127 3.71 15.61 10.37
C CYS A 127 4.63 14.58 9.69
N SER A 128 5.49 13.94 10.48
CA SER A 128 6.29 12.82 10.01
C SER A 128 5.42 11.56 9.85
N LEU A 129 5.75 10.72 8.86
CA LEU A 129 5.20 9.37 8.73
C LEU A 129 6.06 8.31 9.43
N THR A 130 7.20 8.71 9.99
CA THR A 130 8.08 7.83 10.78
C THR A 130 8.44 8.45 12.13
N PRO A 131 8.87 7.64 13.12
CA PRO A 131 9.29 8.18 14.41
C PRO A 131 10.50 9.10 14.34
N ASN A 132 11.35 8.99 13.31
CA ASN A 132 12.57 9.78 13.18
C ASN A 132 12.64 10.45 11.80
N PHE A 133 12.03 11.64 11.71
CA PHE A 133 12.06 12.44 10.49
C PHE A 133 13.48 12.79 10.06
N ASN A 134 14.40 13.05 11.00
CA ASN A 134 15.78 13.44 10.65
C ASN A 134 16.49 12.37 9.82
N LYS A 135 16.16 11.09 10.05
CA LYS A 135 16.71 9.95 9.32
C LYS A 135 15.94 9.68 8.04
N ASP A 136 14.61 9.60 8.13
CA ASP A 136 13.79 9.04 7.06
C ASP A 136 13.22 10.11 6.12
N GLN A 137 13.18 11.37 6.55
CA GLN A 137 12.71 12.55 5.81
C GLN A 137 11.36 12.36 5.11
N THR A 138 10.49 11.54 5.70
CA THR A 138 9.21 11.15 5.12
C THR A 138 8.08 11.78 5.93
N TRP A 139 7.20 12.52 5.25
CA TRP A 139 6.20 13.38 5.88
C TRP A 139 4.99 13.63 4.98
N LYS A 140 3.94 14.18 5.56
CA LYS A 140 2.77 14.70 4.84
C LYS A 140 2.27 15.99 5.46
N TYR A 141 1.56 16.79 4.67
CA TYR A 141 0.75 17.87 5.22
C TYR A 141 -0.44 17.30 6.00
N CYS A 142 -0.76 17.96 7.10
CA CYS A 142 -1.95 17.65 7.86
C CYS A 142 -3.19 18.25 7.17
N LYS A 143 -4.34 17.62 7.39
CA LYS A 143 -5.64 18.10 6.91
C LYS A 143 -6.38 18.82 8.02
#